data_AF-A0A537TMD8-F1
#
_entry.id   AF-A0A537TMD8-F1
#
_cell.length_a   1.000
_cell.length_b   1.000
_cell.length_c   1.000
_cell.angle_alpha   90.00
_cell.angle_beta   90.00
_cell.angle_gamma   90.00
#
_symmetry.space_group_name_H-M   'P 1'
#
loop_
_entity.id
_entity.type
_entity.pdbx_description
1 polymer ?
#
loop_
_entity_poly.entity_id
_entity_poly.type
_entity_poly.pdbx_seq_one_letter_code
_entity_poly.pdbx_strand_id
1 'polypeptide(L)'
;MQASGFEKLIVLNAHAGNVGPLKVAVDEIRSRGAIRVGLLHWFELTGEIEAEVLADADDWHAHAAETALMLHLRPDLVAQGEIRDDPDRTRGLVLSYTVAETSREGLTGAPSRATAEQGAELFERVVAALCERVERARSETSPELGA
;
A
#
# COMPACT_ATOMS: atom_id res chain seq x y z
N MET A 1 -8.15 -17.23 14.86
CA MET A 1 -7.05 -16.42 15.44
C MET A 1 -6.97 -16.65 16.94
N GLN A 2 -7.80 -16.01 17.77
CA GLN A 2 -7.72 -16.18 19.24
C GLN A 2 -7.99 -17.62 19.70
N ALA A 3 -9.05 -18.26 19.19
CA ALA A 3 -9.35 -19.68 19.47
C ALA A 3 -8.24 -20.64 19.02
N SER A 4 -7.33 -20.18 18.16
CA SER A 4 -6.18 -20.93 17.66
C SER A 4 -4.88 -20.57 18.39
N GLY A 5 -4.92 -19.70 19.41
CA GLY A 5 -3.76 -19.29 20.22
C GLY A 5 -2.95 -18.11 19.70
N PHE A 6 -3.37 -17.42 18.64
CA PHE A 6 -2.66 -16.23 18.15
C PHE A 6 -2.97 -14.98 19.00
N GLU A 7 -1.92 -14.30 19.45
CA GLU A 7 -1.99 -13.10 20.29
C GLU A 7 -1.74 -11.78 19.53
N LYS A 8 -1.17 -11.87 18.33
CA LYS A 8 -0.84 -10.73 17.47
C LYS A 8 -1.30 -10.99 16.04
N LEU A 9 -1.82 -9.94 15.39
CA LEU A 9 -2.26 -9.93 14.00
C LEU A 9 -1.65 -8.72 13.30
N ILE A 10 -1.03 -8.92 12.14
CA ILE A 10 -0.66 -7.84 11.23
C ILE A 10 -1.52 -7.97 9.98
N VAL A 11 -2.22 -6.89 9.63
CA VAL A 11 -2.92 -6.76 8.36
C VAL A 11 -2.01 -5.97 7.42
N LEU A 12 -1.54 -6.62 6.36
CA LEU A 12 -0.86 -5.93 5.25
C LEU A 12 -1.90 -5.56 4.20
N ASN A 13 -2.06 -4.26 3.96
CA ASN A 13 -2.94 -3.73 2.94
C ASN A 13 -2.14 -3.31 1.70
N ALA A 14 -2.70 -3.57 0.53
CA ALA A 14 -2.12 -3.19 -0.75
C ALA A 14 -3.01 -2.28 -1.61
N HIS A 15 -4.17 -1.86 -1.09
CA HIS A 15 -5.11 -1.02 -1.82
C HIS A 15 -5.48 0.23 -1.03
N ALA A 16 -5.21 1.41 -1.58
CA ALA A 16 -5.44 2.69 -0.92
C ALA A 16 -6.89 2.88 -0.43
N GLY A 17 -7.88 2.43 -1.22
CA GLY A 17 -9.30 2.50 -0.86
C GLY A 17 -9.67 1.76 0.44
N ASN A 18 -8.85 0.80 0.88
CA ASN A 18 -9.07 0.07 2.12
C ASN A 18 -8.52 0.77 3.37
N VAL A 19 -7.74 1.86 3.24
CA VAL A 19 -7.11 2.54 4.39
C VAL A 19 -8.15 2.96 5.43
N GLY A 20 -9.19 3.68 5.01
CA GLY A 20 -10.27 4.15 5.90
C GLY A 20 -10.99 3.00 6.62
N PRO A 21 -11.59 2.05 5.89
CA PRO A 21 -12.29 0.91 6.49
C PRO A 21 -11.39 0.04 7.39
N LEU A 22 -10.13 -0.21 7.00
CA LEU A 22 -9.22 -1.03 7.82
C LEU A 22 -8.83 -0.33 9.11
N LYS A 23 -8.68 1.00 9.13
CA LYS A 23 -8.47 1.75 10.37
C LYS A 23 -9.63 1.57 11.35
N VAL A 24 -10.87 1.62 10.86
CA VAL A 24 -12.06 1.33 11.68
C VAL A 24 -12.02 -0.09 12.22
N ALA A 25 -11.73 -1.08 11.37
CA ALA A 25 -11.65 -2.48 11.79
C ALA A 25 -10.57 -2.73 12.85
N VAL A 26 -9.39 -2.10 12.71
CA VAL A 26 -8.31 -2.15 13.69
C VAL A 26 -8.76 -1.59 15.03
N ASP A 27 -9.45 -0.44 15.03
CA ASP A 27 -9.98 0.17 16.25
C ASP A 27 -11.03 -0.69 16.94
N GLU A 28 -11.92 -1.32 16.16
CA GLU A 28 -12.89 -2.27 16.70
C GLU A 28 -12.21 -3.48 17.34
N ILE A 29 -11.24 -4.10 16.66
CA ILE A 29 -10.48 -5.24 17.19
C ILE A 29 -9.73 -4.84 18.46
N ARG A 30 -9.06 -3.68 18.44
CA ARG A 30 -8.34 -3.12 19.59
C ARG A 30 -9.26 -2.92 20.79
N SER A 31 -10.45 -2.34 20.58
CA SER A 31 -11.41 -2.05 21.66
C SER A 31 -11.92 -3.30 22.37
N ARG A 32 -11.97 -4.44 21.68
CA ARG A 32 -12.34 -5.74 22.26
C ARG A 32 -11.24 -6.35 23.13
N GLY A 33 -10.00 -5.87 23.01
CA GLY A 33 -8.87 -6.28 23.86
C GLY A 33 -8.37 -7.72 23.69
N ALA A 34 -8.93 -8.48 22.73
CA ALA A 34 -8.68 -9.92 22.59
C ALA A 34 -7.35 -10.26 21.92
N ILE A 35 -6.86 -9.41 21.03
CA ILE A 35 -5.63 -9.61 20.25
C ILE A 35 -4.98 -8.25 19.99
N ARG A 36 -3.65 -8.19 19.86
CA ARG A 36 -2.98 -6.99 19.35
C ARG A 36 -3.04 -6.99 17.83
N VAL A 37 -3.46 -5.88 17.25
CA VAL A 37 -3.60 -5.73 15.80
C VAL A 37 -2.75 -4.57 15.31
N GLY A 38 -1.95 -4.81 14.28
CA GLY A 38 -1.23 -3.80 13.51
C GLY A 38 -1.77 -3.75 12.08
N LEU A 39 -1.75 -2.55 11.49
CA LEU A 39 -2.08 -2.32 10.08
C LEU A 39 -0.86 -1.70 9.42
N LEU A 40 -0.44 -2.30 8.31
CA LEU A 40 0.67 -1.84 7.49
C LEU A 40 0.16 -1.66 6.06
N HIS A 41 0.70 -0.67 5.37
CA HIS A 41 0.46 -0.42 3.96
C HIS A 41 1.79 -0.48 3.24
N TRP A 42 1.93 -1.31 2.19
CA TRP A 42 3.23 -1.47 1.53
C TRP A 42 3.74 -0.13 0.99
N PHE A 43 2.82 0.70 0.49
CA PHE A 43 3.08 1.97 -0.19
C PHE A 43 3.53 3.11 0.73
N GLU A 44 3.57 2.91 2.05
CA GLU A 44 4.03 3.93 3.01
C GLU A 44 4.94 3.35 4.11
N LEU A 45 5.51 2.15 3.90
CA LEU A 45 6.35 1.49 4.92
C LEU A 45 7.55 2.35 5.34
N THR A 46 8.11 3.10 4.39
CA THR A 46 9.18 4.08 4.55
C THR A 46 8.89 5.33 3.71
N GLY A 47 9.50 6.46 4.05
CA GLY A 47 9.35 7.69 3.27
C GLY A 47 9.92 7.60 1.85
N GLU A 48 10.91 6.73 1.62
CA GLU A 48 11.45 6.50 0.26
C GLU A 48 10.43 5.76 -0.61
N ILE A 49 9.79 4.71 -0.07
CA ILE A 49 8.73 3.98 -0.78
C ILE A 49 7.53 4.88 -1.04
N GLU A 50 7.11 5.66 -0.04
CA GLU A 50 6.01 6.63 -0.19
C GLU A 50 6.31 7.67 -1.27
N ALA A 51 7.53 8.23 -1.26
CA ALA A 51 7.93 9.21 -2.26
C ALA A 51 7.95 8.63 -3.68
N GLU A 52 8.31 7.35 -3.84
CA GLU A 52 8.29 6.66 -5.13
C GLU A 52 6.87 6.39 -5.63
N VAL A 53 5.98 5.95 -4.73
CA VAL A 53 4.54 5.73 -5.05
C VAL A 53 3.85 7.04 -5.43
N LEU A 54 4.16 8.14 -4.74
CA LEU A 54 3.56 9.45 -5.00
C LEU A 54 4.26 10.24 -6.12
N ALA A 55 5.24 9.65 -6.80
CA ALA A 55 6.12 10.37 -7.72
C ALA A 55 5.40 10.93 -8.96
N ASP A 56 4.31 10.28 -9.40
CA ASP A 56 3.58 10.63 -10.62
C ASP A 56 2.10 10.96 -10.43
N ALA A 57 1.53 10.77 -9.24
CA ALA A 57 0.16 11.17 -8.89
C ALA A 57 -0.05 11.29 -7.36
N ASP A 58 -0.95 12.19 -6.94
CA ASP A 58 -1.38 12.33 -5.54
C ASP A 58 -2.52 11.33 -5.26
N ASP A 59 -3.46 11.17 -6.19
CA ASP A 59 -4.53 10.13 -6.21
C ASP A 59 -4.20 9.02 -7.20
N TRP A 60 -3.13 8.28 -6.91
CA TRP A 60 -2.54 7.28 -7.80
C TRP A 60 -3.38 6.00 -7.95
N HIS A 61 -3.38 5.42 -9.16
CA HIS A 61 -3.93 4.09 -9.41
C HIS A 61 -3.38 3.49 -10.70
N ALA A 62 -2.94 2.23 -10.66
CA ALA A 62 -2.25 1.55 -11.76
C ALA A 62 -1.11 2.42 -12.36
N HIS A 63 -0.43 3.15 -11.48
CA HIS A 63 0.59 4.14 -11.82
C HIS A 63 1.96 3.48 -12.04
N ALA A 64 3.03 4.28 -12.15
CA ALA A 64 4.37 3.77 -12.42
C ALA A 64 4.83 2.69 -11.43
N ALA A 65 4.67 2.88 -10.12
CA ALA A 65 5.19 1.94 -9.13
C ALA A 65 4.44 0.60 -9.14
N GLU A 66 3.10 0.62 -9.22
CA GLU A 66 2.28 -0.60 -9.32
C GLU A 66 2.57 -1.37 -10.62
N THR A 67 2.71 -0.66 -11.73
CA THR A 67 3.05 -1.26 -13.02
C THR A 67 4.46 -1.85 -12.99
N ALA A 68 5.43 -1.17 -12.39
CA ALA A 68 6.80 -1.66 -12.25
C ALA A 68 6.84 -2.97 -11.45
N LEU A 69 6.14 -3.02 -10.29
CA LEU A 69 6.00 -4.24 -9.50
C LEU A 69 5.40 -5.39 -10.32
N MET A 70 4.36 -5.13 -11.12
CA MET A 70 3.74 -6.15 -11.96
C MET A 70 4.66 -6.61 -13.10
N LEU A 71 5.40 -5.70 -13.73
CA LEU A 71 6.40 -6.03 -14.75
C LEU A 71 7.51 -6.93 -14.18
N HIS A 72 7.89 -6.75 -12.91
CA HIS A 72 8.84 -7.62 -12.24
C HIS A 72 8.23 -8.98 -11.84
N LEU A 73 7.09 -8.97 -11.15
CA LEU A 73 6.52 -10.15 -10.51
C LEU A 73 5.76 -11.07 -11.48
N ARG A 74 4.97 -10.46 -12.38
CA ARG A 74 4.03 -11.13 -13.28
C ARG A 74 3.92 -10.37 -14.61
N PRO A 75 5.01 -10.25 -15.37
CA PRO A 75 5.01 -9.52 -16.65
C PRO A 75 3.99 -10.08 -17.65
N ASP A 76 3.64 -11.36 -17.54
CA ASP A 76 2.63 -12.02 -18.35
C ASP A 76 1.21 -11.46 -18.16
N LEU A 77 0.96 -10.76 -17.06
CA LEU A 77 -0.32 -10.09 -16.78
C LEU A 77 -0.33 -8.62 -17.20
N VAL A 78 0.78 -8.09 -17.73
CA VAL A 78 0.87 -6.70 -18.18
C VAL A 78 0.78 -6.65 -19.70
N ALA A 79 -0.30 -6.08 -20.23
CA ALA A 79 -0.46 -5.82 -21.66
C ALA A 79 0.41 -4.63 -22.10
N GLN A 80 1.73 -4.82 -22.22
CA GLN A 80 2.69 -3.74 -22.45
C GLN A 80 2.38 -2.85 -23.67
N GLY A 81 1.81 -3.43 -24.75
CA GLY A 81 1.40 -2.68 -25.95
C GLY A 81 0.17 -1.77 -25.75
N GLU A 82 -0.56 -1.95 -24.66
CA GLU A 82 -1.78 -1.22 -24.31
C GLU A 82 -1.57 -0.21 -23.18
N ILE A 83 -0.34 -0.04 -22.69
CA ILE A 83 -0.05 0.95 -21.64
C ILE A 83 -0.37 2.36 -22.15
N ARG A 84 -1.09 3.12 -21.31
CA ARG A 84 -1.47 4.52 -21.50
C ARG A 84 -1.20 5.28 -20.22
N ASP A 85 -0.83 6.55 -20.36
CA ASP A 85 -0.71 7.46 -19.21
C ASP A 85 -2.01 8.24 -19.05
N ASP A 86 -2.35 8.56 -17.81
CA ASP A 86 -3.52 9.37 -17.51
C ASP A 86 -3.21 10.28 -16.31
N PRO A 87 -3.05 11.60 -16.52
CA PRO A 87 -2.56 12.48 -15.46
C PRO A 87 -3.56 12.61 -14.31
N ASP A 88 -3.04 12.85 -13.12
CA ASP A 88 -3.85 13.21 -11.96
C ASP A 88 -4.57 14.54 -12.18
N ARG A 89 -5.91 14.50 -12.10
CA ARG A 89 -6.81 15.66 -12.23
C ARG A 89 -7.41 16.12 -10.90
N THR A 90 -7.05 15.46 -9.80
CA THR A 90 -7.61 15.70 -8.48
C THR A 90 -6.84 16.79 -7.71
N ARG A 91 -5.64 17.15 -8.18
CA ARG A 91 -4.79 18.12 -7.49
C ARG A 91 -5.50 19.46 -7.26
N GLY A 92 -5.59 19.85 -6.00
CA GLY A 92 -6.23 21.10 -5.57
C GLY A 92 -7.76 21.05 -5.51
N LEU A 93 -8.37 19.91 -5.84
CA LEU A 93 -9.79 19.71 -5.61
C LEU A 93 -10.06 19.45 -4.12
N VAL A 94 -11.22 19.90 -3.65
CA VAL A 94 -11.65 19.74 -2.25
C VAL A 94 -12.56 18.54 -2.07
N LEU A 95 -13.30 18.17 -3.12
CA LEU A 95 -14.22 17.05 -3.12
C LEU A 95 -13.55 15.79 -3.67
N SER A 96 -14.03 14.62 -3.24
CA SER A 96 -13.62 13.34 -3.80
C SER A 96 -14.51 12.96 -4.96
N TYR A 97 -13.89 12.43 -6.01
CA TYR A 97 -14.55 12.01 -7.24
C TYR A 97 -14.20 10.55 -7.52
N THR A 98 -15.05 9.87 -8.26
CA THR A 98 -14.78 8.49 -8.68
C THR A 98 -13.72 8.45 -9.77
N VAL A 99 -13.04 7.30 -9.93
CA VAL A 99 -12.09 7.08 -11.04
C VAL A 99 -12.75 7.35 -12.41
N ALA A 100 -14.03 7.05 -12.58
CA ALA A 100 -14.76 7.31 -13.82
C ALA A 100 -14.96 8.82 -14.12
N GLU A 101 -14.85 9.67 -13.11
CA GLU A 101 -14.94 11.13 -13.25
C GLU A 101 -13.56 11.78 -13.44
N THR A 102 -12.50 11.13 -12.98
CA THR A 102 -11.13 11.68 -12.96
C THR A 102 -10.19 11.06 -13.98
N SER A 103 -10.54 9.88 -14.52
CA SER A 103 -9.73 9.07 -15.43
C SER A 103 -10.49 8.72 -16.72
N ARG A 104 -9.78 8.70 -17.83
CA ARG A 104 -10.21 8.25 -19.16
C ARG A 104 -9.80 6.81 -19.43
N GLU A 105 -8.65 6.40 -18.89
CA GLU A 105 -8.06 5.06 -19.13
C GLU A 105 -8.32 4.09 -17.96
N GLY A 106 -8.95 4.56 -16.88
CA GLY A 106 -9.18 3.77 -15.65
C GLY A 106 -7.97 3.71 -14.71
N LEU A 107 -6.96 4.54 -14.95
CA LEU A 107 -5.74 4.70 -14.15
C LEU A 107 -5.46 6.18 -13.84
N THR A 108 -4.54 6.43 -12.91
CA THR A 108 -4.04 7.77 -12.59
C THR A 108 -2.52 7.69 -12.37
N GLY A 109 -1.74 8.31 -13.25
CA GLY A 109 -0.27 8.32 -13.23
C GLY A 109 0.34 8.07 -14.61
N ALA A 110 1.61 7.68 -14.61
CA ALA A 110 2.43 7.46 -15.80
C ALA A 110 3.03 6.04 -15.85
N PRO A 111 2.20 4.99 -15.96
CA PRO A 111 2.68 3.60 -16.06
C PRO A 111 3.61 3.35 -17.24
N SER A 112 3.59 4.20 -18.28
CA SER A 112 4.55 4.11 -19.40
C SER A 112 6.01 4.27 -18.98
N ARG A 113 6.27 4.85 -17.81
CA ARG A 113 7.62 5.05 -17.25
C ARG A 113 8.15 3.84 -16.49
N ALA A 114 7.30 2.85 -16.21
CA ALA A 114 7.65 1.71 -15.40
C ALA A 114 8.57 0.73 -16.13
N THR A 115 9.57 0.21 -15.42
CA THR A 115 10.42 -0.90 -15.89
C THR A 115 10.41 -2.08 -14.92
N ALA A 116 10.75 -3.26 -15.42
CA ALA A 116 10.86 -4.46 -14.57
C ALA A 116 12.01 -4.31 -13.56
N GLU A 117 13.08 -3.59 -13.92
CA GLU A 117 14.21 -3.30 -13.04
C GLU A 117 13.79 -2.42 -11.86
N GLN A 118 13.04 -1.33 -12.12
CA GLN A 118 12.45 -0.50 -11.07
C GLN A 118 11.54 -1.33 -10.15
N GLY A 119 10.76 -2.23 -10.74
CA GLY A 119 9.90 -3.15 -10.00
C GLY A 119 10.66 -4.08 -9.06
N ALA A 120 11.79 -4.62 -9.53
CA ALA A 120 12.66 -5.48 -8.72
C ALA A 120 13.23 -4.71 -7.52
N GLU A 121 13.77 -3.51 -7.76
CA GLU A 121 14.34 -2.66 -6.72
C GLU A 121 13.30 -2.24 -5.68
N LEU A 122 12.11 -1.81 -6.13
CA LEU A 122 11.01 -1.45 -5.25
C LEU A 122 10.53 -2.65 -4.44
N PHE A 123 10.40 -3.82 -5.08
CA PHE A 123 10.01 -5.05 -4.39
C PHE A 123 10.99 -5.41 -3.27
N GLU A 124 12.29 -5.36 -3.53
CA GLU A 124 13.31 -5.60 -2.50
C GLU A 124 13.21 -4.61 -1.33
N ARG A 125 13.05 -3.31 -1.61
CA ARG A 125 12.85 -2.28 -0.57
C ARG A 125 11.61 -2.56 0.28
N VAL A 126 10.49 -2.88 -0.35
CA VAL A 126 9.22 -3.19 0.32
C VAL A 126 9.35 -4.43 1.20
N VAL A 127 9.95 -5.51 0.68
CA VAL A 127 10.15 -6.75 1.43
C VAL A 127 11.06 -6.52 2.64
N ALA A 128 12.17 -5.81 2.45
CA ALA A 128 13.10 -5.49 3.54
C ALA A 128 12.40 -4.70 4.66
N ALA A 129 11.69 -3.63 4.29
CA ALA A 129 10.95 -2.80 5.24
C ALA A 129 9.84 -3.59 5.95
N LEU A 130 9.09 -4.43 5.22
CA LEU A 130 8.02 -5.24 5.80
C LEU A 130 8.58 -6.26 6.80
N CYS A 131 9.65 -6.97 6.44
CA CYS A 131 10.32 -7.91 7.33
C CYS A 131 10.77 -7.22 8.62
N GLU A 132 11.36 -6.03 8.53
CA GLU A 132 11.75 -5.26 9.71
C GLU A 132 10.56 -4.93 10.62
N ARG A 133 9.43 -4.48 10.06
CA ARG A 133 8.20 -4.19 10.82
C ARG A 133 7.62 -5.43 11.48
N VAL A 134 7.58 -6.55 10.76
CA VAL A 134 7.06 -7.83 11.28
C VAL A 134 7.93 -8.35 12.42
N GLU A 135 9.26 -8.32 12.26
CA GLU A 135 10.21 -8.72 13.30
C GLU A 135 10.07 -7.86 14.56
N ARG A 136 9.96 -6.54 14.38
CA ARG A 136 9.72 -5.60 15.49
C ARG A 136 8.42 -5.95 16.22
N ALA A 137 7.31 -6.05 15.49
CA ALA A 137 6.00 -6.39 16.05
C ALA A 137 6.00 -7.77 16.73
N ARG A 138 6.78 -8.74 16.23
CA ARG A 138 6.94 -10.06 16.86
C ARG A 138 7.58 -9.94 18.24
N SER A 139 8.66 -9.16 18.37
CA SER A 139 9.37 -8.93 19.64
C SER A 139 8.69 -7.94 20.59
N GLU A 140 7.78 -7.11 20.10
CA GLU A 140 7.18 -6.01 20.87
C GLU A 140 6.34 -6.52 22.06
N THR A 141 6.52 -5.93 23.23
CA THR A 141 5.69 -6.17 24.41
C THR A 141 4.81 -4.96 24.70
N SER A 142 3.76 -5.15 25.51
CA SER A 142 2.93 -4.02 25.94
C SER A 142 3.79 -2.94 26.62
N PRO A 143 3.54 -1.64 26.35
CA PRO A 143 4.26 -0.56 27.02
C PRO A 143 4.07 -0.62 28.54
N GLU A 144 5.13 -0.32 29.28
CA GLU A 144 5.06 -0.16 30.73
C GLU A 144 4.35 1.16 31.06
N LEU A 145 3.33 1.11 31.93
CA LEU A 145 2.58 2.30 32.33
C LEU A 145 3.26 3.12 33.43
N GLY A 146 4.40 2.64 33.95
CA GLY A 146 4.97 3.15 35.20
C GLY A 146 4.06 2.85 36.40
N ALA A 147 4.61 2.98 37.61
CA ALA A 147 3.84 2.94 38.85
C ALA A 147 3.37 4.36 39.23
#